data_AF-A0A2V8ZJP1-F1
#
_entry.id   AF-A0A2V8ZJP1-F1
#
_cell.length_a   1.000
_cell.length_b   1.000
_cell.length_c   1.000
_cell.angle_alpha   90.00
_cell.angle_beta   90.00
_cell.angle_gamma   90.00
#
_symmetry.space_group_name_H-M   'P 1'
#
loop_
_entity.id
_entity.type
_entity.pdbx_description
1 polymer ?
#
loop_
_entity_poly.entity_id
_entity_poly.type
_entity_poly.pdbx_seq_one_letter_code
_entity_poly.pdbx_strand_id
1 'polypeptide(L)'
;MTGLDRLRAKPPIALFGELHKYRKWKSLLKGFFDTYGDRVHLIVTGSSRLDIFRQGSDSLMGRYLVYRMHPWSVGESLHTKLPLAKIATGESRLTD
;
A
#
# COMPACT_ATOMS: atom_id res chain seq x y z
N MET A 1 -15.18 -17.08 5.87
CA MET A 1 -14.31 -17.20 4.67
C MET A 1 -14.25 -15.83 4.00
N THR A 2 -13.06 -15.28 3.78
CA THR A 2 -12.81 -13.91 3.29
C THR A 2 -13.05 -13.72 1.78
N GLY A 3 -13.49 -14.76 1.06
CA GLY A 3 -13.76 -14.72 -0.37
C GLY A 3 -12.51 -14.55 -1.25
N LEU A 4 -11.32 -14.60 -0.64
CA LEU A 4 -10.02 -14.54 -1.30
C LEU A 4 -9.63 -15.85 -2.00
N ASP A 5 -10.32 -16.94 -1.68
CA ASP A 5 -10.14 -18.27 -2.29
C ASP A 5 -10.87 -18.41 -3.63
N ARG A 6 -11.61 -17.37 -4.06
CA ARG A 6 -12.36 -17.37 -5.31
C ARG A 6 -11.48 -16.86 -6.45
N LEU A 7 -11.40 -17.63 -7.54
CA LEU A 7 -10.68 -17.23 -8.75
C LEU A 7 -11.23 -15.91 -9.29
N ARG A 8 -10.35 -14.94 -9.56
CA ARG A 8 -10.68 -13.64 -10.18
C ARG A 8 -9.69 -13.35 -11.29
N ALA A 9 -10.16 -12.66 -12.34
CA ALA A 9 -9.33 -12.27 -13.48
C ALA A 9 -8.20 -11.28 -13.11
N LYS A 10 -8.35 -10.55 -12.00
CA LYS A 10 -7.32 -9.67 -11.42
C LYS A 10 -7.22 -9.91 -9.91
N PRO A 11 -6.04 -9.82 -9.31
CA PRO A 11 -5.90 -9.89 -7.86
C PRO A 11 -6.75 -8.79 -7.21
N PRO A 12 -7.60 -9.11 -6.22
CA PRO A 12 -8.34 -8.09 -5.49
C PRO A 12 -7.40 -7.14 -4.74
N ILE A 13 -7.89 -5.92 -4.50
CA ILE A 13 -7.21 -4.92 -3.68
C ILE A 13 -7.89 -4.91 -2.30
N ALA A 14 -7.11 -5.06 -1.24
CA ALA A 14 -7.56 -4.89 0.13
C ALA A 14 -7.01 -3.58 0.71
N LEU A 15 -7.88 -2.81 1.36
CA LEU A 15 -7.57 -1.52 1.98
C LEU A 15 -7.72 -1.61 3.50
N PHE A 16 -6.64 -1.40 4.23
CA PHE A 16 -6.67 -1.22 5.69
C PHE A 16 -6.51 0.26 6.04
N GLY A 17 -7.61 0.90 6.42
CA GLY A 17 -7.63 2.29 6.84
C GLY A 17 -7.20 2.47 8.30
N GLU A 18 -6.41 3.51 8.58
CA GLU A 18 -6.02 3.91 9.95
C GLU A 18 -5.47 2.73 10.78
N LEU A 19 -4.71 1.84 10.12
CA LEU A 19 -4.36 0.53 10.64
C LEU A 19 -3.59 0.60 11.97
N HIS A 20 -2.83 1.68 12.18
CA HIS A 20 -2.09 1.95 13.42
C HIS A 20 -2.96 2.01 14.68
N LYS A 21 -4.28 2.27 14.57
CA LYS A 21 -5.20 2.30 15.73
C LYS A 21 -5.38 0.92 16.37
N TYR A 22 -5.15 -0.14 15.63
CA TYR A 22 -5.29 -1.50 16.15
C TYR A 22 -4.01 -1.98 16.82
N ARG A 23 -3.99 -2.21 18.13
CA ARG A 23 -2.77 -2.52 18.90
C ARG A 23 -1.88 -3.64 18.34
N LYS A 24 -2.45 -4.65 17.66
CA LYS A 24 -1.72 -5.78 17.07
C LYS A 24 -1.59 -5.69 15.54
N TRP A 25 -1.71 -4.48 14.99
CA TRP A 25 -1.72 -4.26 13.55
C TRP A 25 -0.52 -4.81 12.81
N LYS A 26 0.65 -4.85 13.45
CA LYS A 26 1.85 -5.41 12.84
C LYS A 26 1.71 -6.90 12.53
N SER A 27 1.29 -7.69 13.52
CA SER A 27 1.09 -9.13 13.37
C SER A 27 -0.04 -9.44 12.40
N LEU A 28 -1.12 -8.63 12.41
CA LEU A 28 -2.19 -8.75 11.42
C LEU A 28 -1.67 -8.53 10.00
N LEU A 29 -0.91 -7.45 9.78
CA LEU A 29 -0.38 -7.10 8.47
C LEU A 29 0.56 -8.18 7.93
N LYS A 30 1.50 -8.62 8.78
CA LYS A 30 2.43 -9.69 8.43
C LYS A 30 1.70 -11.00 8.14
N GLY A 31 0.80 -11.44 9.02
CA GLY A 31 0.07 -12.70 8.82
C GLY A 31 -0.80 -12.67 7.57
N PHE A 32 -1.44 -11.53 7.29
CA PHE A 32 -2.21 -11.35 6.06
C PHE A 32 -1.31 -11.43 4.82
N PHE A 33 -0.18 -10.73 4.82
CA PHE A 33 0.76 -10.75 3.71
C PHE A 33 1.39 -12.13 3.50
N ASP A 34 1.85 -12.79 4.57
CA ASP A 34 2.45 -14.12 4.50
C ASP A 34 1.44 -15.18 4.00
N THR A 35 0.12 -14.95 4.18
CA THR A 35 -0.93 -15.88 3.72
C THR A 35 -1.46 -15.55 2.32
N TYR A 36 -1.58 -14.26 1.97
CA TYR A 36 -2.34 -13.81 0.79
C TYR A 36 -1.56 -12.84 -0.12
N GLY A 37 -0.28 -12.55 0.14
CA GLY A 37 0.52 -11.55 -0.58
C GLY A 37 0.57 -11.75 -2.09
N ASP A 38 0.58 -13.02 -2.55
CA ASP A 38 0.60 -13.34 -3.99
C ASP A 38 -0.78 -13.25 -4.65
N ARG A 39 -1.85 -13.16 -3.85
CA ARG A 39 -3.24 -13.20 -4.31
C ARG A 39 -3.96 -11.87 -4.13
N VAL A 40 -3.39 -10.92 -3.39
CA VAL A 40 -4.07 -9.68 -3.00
C VAL A 40 -3.08 -8.52 -3.02
N HIS A 41 -3.45 -7.44 -3.69
CA HIS A 41 -2.75 -6.17 -3.55
C HIS A 41 -3.20 -5.46 -2.29
N LEU A 42 -2.25 -5.01 -1.48
CA LEU A 42 -2.56 -4.41 -0.19
C LEU A 42 -2.23 -2.93 -0.15
N ILE A 43 -3.20 -2.14 0.29
CA ILE A 43 -3.05 -0.71 0.58
C ILE A 43 -3.32 -0.50 2.06
N VAL A 44 -2.40 0.18 2.74
CA VAL A 44 -2.51 0.49 4.16
C VAL A 44 -2.40 2.01 4.31
N THR A 45 -3.31 2.60 5.08
CA THR A 45 -3.24 4.01 5.44
C THR A 45 -3.13 4.20 6.94
N GLY A 46 -2.59 5.35 7.33
CA GLY A 46 -2.46 5.74 8.71
C GLY A 46 -1.99 7.18 8.81
N SER A 47 -2.73 7.97 9.56
CA SER A 47 -2.37 9.34 9.92
C SER A 47 -1.11 9.44 10.81
N SER A 48 -0.68 8.35 11.44
CA SER A 48 0.53 8.28 12.26
C SER A 48 1.60 7.33 11.67
N ARG A 49 2.79 7.33 12.28
CA ARG A 49 3.99 6.63 11.79
C ARG A 49 3.77 5.12 11.57
N LEU A 50 3.61 4.73 10.30
CA LEU A 50 3.54 3.34 9.81
C LEU A 50 4.92 2.75 9.47
N ASP A 51 5.99 3.52 9.61
CA ASP A 51 7.39 3.23 9.24
C ASP A 51 8.12 2.24 10.17
N ILE A 52 7.38 1.49 10.99
CA ILE A 52 7.93 0.70 12.10
C ILE A 52 8.45 -0.70 11.66
N PHE A 53 8.23 -1.10 10.41
CA PHE A 53 8.67 -2.40 9.86
C PHE A 53 10.09 -2.39 9.26
N ARG A 54 11.01 -1.62 9.85
CA ARG A 54 12.36 -1.40 9.27
C ARG A 54 13.46 -2.27 9.89
N GLN A 55 13.23 -2.97 11.00
CA GLN A 55 14.27 -3.75 11.70
C GLN A 55 13.74 -5.07 12.30
N GLY A 56 14.53 -6.14 12.20
CA GLY A 56 14.28 -7.46 12.83
C GLY A 56 13.80 -8.56 11.87
N SER A 57 13.60 -9.78 12.37
CA SER A 57 13.17 -10.95 11.55
C SER A 57 11.69 -10.91 11.15
N ASP A 58 10.89 -10.06 11.80
CA ASP A 58 9.46 -9.82 11.50
C ASP A 58 9.25 -8.75 10.40
N SER A 59 10.33 -8.36 9.72
CA SER A 59 10.37 -7.22 8.83
C SER A 59 9.72 -7.52 7.47
N LEU A 60 8.87 -6.61 7.00
CA LEU A 60 8.36 -6.59 5.62
C LEU A 60 9.34 -5.87 4.66
N MET A 61 10.58 -5.58 5.08
CA MET A 61 11.57 -4.85 4.28
C MET A 61 11.66 -5.38 2.83
N GLY A 62 11.65 -4.45 1.88
CA GLY A 62 11.66 -4.74 0.44
C GLY A 62 10.34 -5.20 -0.16
N ARG A 63 9.30 -5.46 0.66
CA ARG A 63 8.00 -6.00 0.22
C ARG A 63 6.84 -4.99 0.25
N TYR A 64 7.11 -3.75 0.62
CA TYR A 64 6.13 -2.67 0.65
C TYR A 64 6.77 -1.33 0.25
N LEU A 65 5.95 -0.47 -0.36
CA LEU A 65 6.31 0.91 -0.67
C LEU A 65 5.70 1.82 0.40
N VAL A 66 6.54 2.43 1.22
CA VAL A 66 6.09 3.50 2.14
C VAL A 66 5.99 4.80 1.38
N TYR A 67 4.77 5.30 1.24
CA TYR A 67 4.53 6.62 0.68
C TYR A 67 4.06 7.57 1.79
N ARG A 68 4.76 8.69 1.95
CA ARG A 68 4.34 9.77 2.85
C ARG A 68 3.58 10.81 2.04
N MET A 69 2.29 10.95 2.31
CA MET A 69 1.49 12.04 1.75
C MET A 69 1.91 13.35 2.42
N HIS A 70 2.38 14.30 1.59
CA HIS A 70 2.61 15.67 2.03
C HIS A 70 1.31 16.48 1.88
N PRO A 71 1.08 17.50 2.72
CA PRO A 71 0.05 18.49 2.46
C PRO A 71 0.26 19.12 1.09
N TRP A 72 -0.83 19.60 0.47
CA TRP A 72 -0.71 20.36 -0.77
C TRP A 72 0.18 21.59 -0.57
N SER A 73 1.08 21.79 -1.52
CA SER A 73 1.81 23.04 -1.65
C SER A 73 0.87 24.18 -2.03
N VAL A 74 1.34 25.42 -1.86
CA VAL A 74 0.59 26.61 -2.28
C VAL A 74 0.30 26.57 -3.79
N GLY A 75 1.28 26.14 -4.60
CA GLY A 75 1.10 25.99 -6.06
C GLY A 75 0.03 24.97 -6.43
N GLU A 76 0.02 23.80 -5.79
CA GLU A 76 -1.02 22.77 -6.01
C GLU A 76 -2.41 23.25 -5.57
N SER A 77 -2.47 24.05 -4.51
CA SER A 77 -3.73 24.61 -4.01
C SER A 77 -4.30 25.68 -4.96
N LEU A 78 -3.45 26.43 -5.66
CA LEU A 78 -3.84 27.47 -6.61
C LEU A 78 -4.08 26.93 -8.04
N HIS A 79 -3.48 25.80 -8.39
CA HIS A 79 -3.54 25.23 -9.73
C HIS A 79 -4.17 23.83 -9.71
N THR A 80 -5.50 23.78 -9.74
CA THR A 80 -6.28 22.53 -9.67
C THR A 80 -6.57 21.90 -11.04
N LYS A 81 -6.11 22.52 -12.13
CA LYS A 81 -6.28 21.97 -13.48
C LYS A 81 -5.38 20.77 -13.64
N LEU A 82 -5.98 19.62 -13.96
CA LEU A 82 -5.23 18.41 -14.30
C LEU A 82 -4.32 18.70 -15.50
N PRO A 83 -3.05 18.26 -15.47
CA PRO A 83 -2.21 18.32 -16.65
C PRO A 83 -2.87 17.52 -17.76
N LEU A 84 -3.00 18.13 -18.94
CA LEU A 84 -3.63 17.52 -20.11
C LEU A 84 -2.78 16.37 -20.68
N ALA A 85 -1.48 16.37 -20.39
CA ALA A 85 -0.60 15.27 -20.69
C ALA A 85 -0.82 14.14 -19.68
N LYS A 86 -1.27 12.97 -20.16
CA LYS A 86 -1.14 11.74 -19.39
C LYS A 86 0.34 11.52 -19.11
N ILE A 87 0.69 11.43 -17.84
CA ILE A 87 1.98 10.85 -17.44
C ILE A 87 1.91 9.40 -17.91
N ALA A 88 2.76 9.04 -18.87
CA ALA A 88 2.75 7.71 -19.48
C ALA A 88 2.78 6.64 -18.38
N THR A 89 1.82 5.73 -18.40
CA THR A 89 1.86 4.52 -17.57
C THR A 89 2.95 3.63 -18.14
N GLY A 90 4.19 3.85 -17.72
CA GLY A 90 5.26 2.91 -17.98
C GLY A 90 4.89 1.59 -17.30
N GLU A 91 4.66 0.54 -18.10
CA GLU A 91 4.85 -0.82 -17.63
C GLU A 91 6.31 -0.93 -17.17
N SER A 92 6.56 -0.70 -15.87
CA SER A 92 7.81 -1.10 -15.26
C SER A 92 7.80 -2.62 -15.20
N ARG A 93 8.17 -3.24 -16.32
CA ARG A 93 8.70 -4.60 -16.34
C ARG A 93 10.02 -4.52 -15.58
N LEU A 94 9.93 -4.79 -14.28
CA LEU A 94 11.09 -5.24 -13.52
C LEU A 94 11.36 -6.68 -13.99
N THR A 95 12.17 -6.78 -15.04
CA THR A 95 12.87 -7.99 -15.44
C THR A 95 14.36 -7.72 -15.33
N ASP A 96 15.03 -8.68 -14.70
CA ASP A 96 16.45 -8.85 -14.37
C ASP A 96 16.95 -8.23 -13.06
#